data_AF-A0A7X7PJI5-F1
#
_entry.id   AF-A0A7X7PJI5-F1
#
_cell.length_a   1.000
_cell.length_b   1.000
_cell.length_c   1.000
_cell.angle_alpha   90.00
_cell.angle_beta   90.00
_cell.angle_gamma   90.00
#
_symmetry.space_group_name_H-M   'P 1'
#
loop_
_entity.id
_entity.type
_entity.pdbx_description
1 polymer ?
#
loop_
_entity_poly.entity_id
_entity_poly.type
_entity_poly.pdbx_seq_one_letter_code
_entity_poly.pdbx_strand_id
1 'polypeptide(L)'
;MVQRSRFIATLAHAPDVESARAFIEEVRAEFPDATHNCWAFVAGPPGSTSHVGFSDAGEPHGTAGRPMLDVLLHSGIGEVAAVVTRYFGGVKLGKGGLVRA
;
A
#
# COMPACT_ATOMS: atom_id res chain seq x y z
N MET A 1 3.18 -3.71 16.49
CA MET A 1 2.17 -2.69 16.82
C MET A 1 2.86 -1.33 16.87
N VAL A 2 2.36 -0.35 16.13
CA VAL A 2 2.87 1.03 16.14
C VAL A 2 1.81 1.89 16.83
N GLN A 3 2.12 2.42 18.02
CA GLN A 3 1.16 3.15 18.88
C GLN A 3 -0.24 2.50 18.93
N ARG A 4 -0.28 1.20 19.25
CA ARG A 4 -1.50 0.34 19.30
C ARG A 4 -2.19 0.06 17.96
N SER A 5 -1.79 0.71 16.86
CA SER A 5 -2.22 0.30 15.53
C SER A 5 -1.50 -0.98 15.09
N ARG A 6 -2.21 -1.80 14.32
CA ARG A 6 -1.67 -2.97 13.62
C ARG A 6 -1.62 -2.66 12.14
N PHE A 7 -0.49 -3.01 11.53
CA PHE A 7 -0.24 -2.89 10.10
C PHE A 7 0.12 -4.29 9.58
N ILE A 8 -0.46 -4.67 8.45
CA ILE A 8 -0.19 -5.92 7.75
C ILE A 8 0.14 -5.55 6.31
N ALA A 9 1.35 -5.88 5.85
CA ALA A 9 1.76 -5.65 4.48
C ALA A 9 1.63 -6.96 3.69
N THR A 10 0.83 -6.94 2.65
CA THR A 10 0.63 -8.07 1.72
C THR A 10 1.15 -7.64 0.35
N LEU A 11 1.97 -8.50 -0.27
CA LEU A 11 2.56 -8.25 -1.58
C LEU A 11 2.22 -9.39 -2.54
N ALA A 12 2.06 -9.06 -3.81
CA ALA A 12 1.86 -10.03 -4.87
C ALA A 12 2.60 -9.63 -6.15
N HIS A 13 2.92 -10.64 -6.96
CA HIS A 13 3.35 -10.44 -8.34
C HIS A 13 2.16 -9.89 -9.15
N ALA A 14 2.40 -8.80 -9.87
CA ALA A 14 1.42 -8.05 -10.62
C ALA A 14 2.07 -7.50 -11.90
N PRO A 15 2.16 -8.31 -12.98
CA PRO A 15 2.84 -7.93 -14.21
C PRO A 15 2.12 -6.81 -14.99
N ASP A 16 0.87 -6.52 -14.65
CA ASP A 16 0.04 -5.52 -15.33
C ASP A 16 -0.93 -4.83 -14.35
N VAL A 17 -1.61 -3.79 -14.83
CA VAL A 17 -2.51 -2.99 -13.98
C VAL A 17 -3.75 -3.80 -13.57
N GLU A 18 -4.18 -4.75 -14.38
CA GLU A 18 -5.37 -5.56 -14.11
C GLU A 18 -5.11 -6.52 -12.94
N SER A 19 -4.02 -7.28 -12.98
CA SER A 19 -3.54 -8.14 -11.90
C SER A 19 -3.30 -7.36 -10.61
N ALA A 20 -2.70 -6.17 -10.68
CA ALA A 20 -2.53 -5.31 -9.51
C ALA A 20 -3.88 -4.92 -8.88
N ARG A 21 -4.86 -4.53 -9.70
CA ARG A 21 -6.21 -4.16 -9.23
C ARG A 21 -6.98 -5.36 -8.66
N ALA A 22 -6.89 -6.51 -9.30
CA ALA A 22 -7.51 -7.74 -8.81
C ALA A 22 -6.97 -8.11 -7.43
N PHE A 23 -5.65 -8.08 -7.25
CA PHE A 23 -5.00 -8.32 -5.96
C PHE A 23 -5.44 -7.31 -4.88
N ILE A 24 -5.56 -6.03 -5.23
CA ILE A 24 -6.03 -5.00 -4.27
C ILE A 24 -7.45 -5.33 -3.78
N GLU A 25 -8.36 -5.72 -4.68
CA GLU A 25 -9.72 -6.09 -4.28
C GLU A 25 -9.77 -7.40 -3.47
N GLU A 26 -8.89 -8.36 -3.77
CA GLU A 26 -8.74 -9.60 -2.98
C GLU A 26 -8.35 -9.27 -1.53
N VAL A 27 -7.32 -8.46 -1.31
CA VAL A 27 -6.88 -8.08 0.05
C VAL A 27 -7.97 -7.25 0.77
N ARG A 28 -8.69 -6.38 0.04
CA ARG A 28 -9.82 -5.63 0.61
C ARG A 28 -10.96 -6.56 1.05
N ALA A 29 -11.20 -7.64 0.32
CA ALA A 29 -12.20 -8.64 0.66
C ALA A 29 -11.74 -9.56 1.81
N GLU A 30 -10.44 -9.84 1.92
CA GLU A 30 -9.84 -10.59 3.04
C GLU A 30 -9.89 -9.81 4.36
N PHE A 31 -9.64 -8.49 4.31
CA PHE A 31 -9.67 -7.59 5.47
C PHE A 31 -10.77 -6.52 5.36
N PRO A 32 -12.06 -6.91 5.37
CA PRO A 32 -13.18 -5.98 5.16
C PRO A 32 -13.42 -5.06 6.36
N ASP A 33 -12.93 -5.43 7.54
CA ASP A 33 -13.04 -4.70 8.80
C ASP A 33 -11.83 -3.79 9.08
N ALA A 34 -10.86 -3.74 8.17
CA ALA A 34 -9.73 -2.85 8.27
C ALA A 34 -10.16 -1.38 8.28
N THR A 35 -9.42 -0.54 9.01
CA THR A 35 -9.64 0.91 9.00
C THR A 35 -9.28 1.49 7.63
N HIS A 36 -8.13 1.08 7.09
CA HIS A 36 -7.65 1.51 5.77
C HIS A 36 -6.90 0.36 5.09
N ASN A 37 -7.10 0.21 3.78
CA ASN A 37 -6.33 -0.69 2.91
C ASN A 37 -5.58 0.17 1.88
N CYS A 38 -4.48 0.78 2.32
CA CYS A 38 -3.65 1.64 1.46
C CYS A 38 -2.89 0.76 0.48
N TRP A 39 -2.62 1.24 -0.73
CA TRP A 39 -1.97 0.41 -1.74
C TRP A 39 -1.06 1.21 -2.65
N ALA A 40 -0.11 0.50 -3.24
CA ALA A 40 0.76 0.98 -4.31
C ALA A 40 1.15 -0.19 -5.22
N PHE A 41 1.43 0.10 -6.49
CA PHE A 41 1.94 -0.90 -7.43
C PHE A 41 2.88 -0.30 -8.47
N VAL A 42 3.77 -1.15 -8.97
CA VAL A 42 4.61 -0.96 -10.17
C VAL A 42 4.32 -2.13 -11.10
N ALA A 43 3.40 -1.94 -12.03
CA ALA A 43 2.88 -2.94 -12.96
C ALA A 43 3.66 -2.91 -14.29
N GLY A 44 4.98 -2.86 -14.18
CA GLY A 44 5.91 -2.89 -15.30
C GLY A 44 7.26 -3.42 -14.83
N PRO A 45 8.19 -3.73 -15.75
CA PRO A 45 9.47 -4.31 -15.41
C PRO A 45 10.29 -3.41 -14.46
N PRO A 46 11.28 -3.95 -13.73
CA PRO A 46 12.15 -3.19 -12.86
C PRO A 46 12.64 -1.88 -13.48
N GLY A 47 12.47 -0.77 -12.74
CA GLY A 47 12.86 0.58 -13.19
C GLY A 47 11.87 1.26 -14.16
N SER A 48 10.78 0.60 -14.56
CA SER A 48 9.73 1.21 -15.35
C SER A 48 8.75 2.01 -14.49
N THR A 49 8.41 3.22 -14.92
CA THR A 49 7.37 4.06 -14.32
C THR A 49 6.12 4.18 -15.18
N SER A 50 6.04 3.42 -16.28
CA SER A 50 4.95 3.55 -17.27
C SER A 50 3.59 3.13 -16.71
N HIS A 51 3.58 2.22 -15.74
CA HIS A 51 2.37 1.64 -15.15
C HIS A 51 2.49 1.60 -13.64
N VAL A 52 2.30 2.74 -13.00
CA VAL A 52 2.36 2.87 -11.53
C VAL A 52 1.06 3.44 -10.99
N GLY A 53 0.74 3.12 -9.75
CA GLY A 53 -0.44 3.66 -9.07
C GLY A 53 -0.32 3.54 -7.56
N PHE A 54 -1.07 4.37 -6.84
CA PHE A 54 -1.17 4.33 -5.39
C PHE A 54 -2.48 4.94 -4.88
N SER A 55 -2.82 4.66 -3.62
CA SER A 55 -3.91 5.30 -2.89
C SER A 55 -3.66 5.31 -1.40
N ASP A 56 -4.05 6.41 -0.76
CA ASP A 56 -4.08 6.55 0.71
C ASP A 56 -5.30 5.87 1.35
N ALA A 57 -6.28 5.39 0.56
CA ALA A 57 -7.46 4.65 1.06
C ALA A 57 -8.20 5.29 2.27
N GLY A 58 -8.25 6.62 2.32
CA GLY A 58 -8.89 7.40 3.38
C GLY A 58 -7.95 7.87 4.50
N GLU A 59 -6.68 7.47 4.50
CA GLU A 59 -5.65 8.11 5.32
C GLU A 59 -5.47 9.58 4.89
N PRO A 60 -4.90 10.44 5.76
CA PRO A 60 -4.55 11.79 5.38
C PRO A 60 -3.73 11.82 4.08
N HIS A 61 -4.07 12.74 3.19
CA HIS A 61 -3.47 12.81 1.86
C HIS A 61 -1.93 12.83 1.90
N GLY A 62 -1.33 11.95 1.10
CA GLY A 62 0.11 11.81 0.92
C GLY A 62 0.84 11.13 2.08
N THR A 63 0.13 10.44 2.98
CA THR A 63 0.75 9.82 4.16
C THR A 63 0.95 8.31 4.08
N ALA A 64 0.34 7.62 3.10
CA ALA A 64 0.49 6.18 2.96
C ALA A 64 0.82 5.77 1.52
N GLY A 65 -0.08 6.01 0.56
CA GLY A 65 0.05 5.48 -0.80
C GLY A 65 1.30 5.97 -1.52
N ARG A 66 1.60 7.28 -1.44
CA ARG A 66 2.80 7.84 -2.08
C ARG A 66 4.11 7.29 -1.47
N PRO A 67 4.31 7.31 -0.14
CA PRO A 67 5.45 6.64 0.49
C PRO A 67 5.60 5.17 0.08
N MET A 68 4.51 4.41 0.01
CA MET A 68 4.54 3.01 -0.43
C MET A 68 5.04 2.89 -1.87
N LEU A 69 4.56 3.72 -2.80
CA LEU A 69 5.04 3.71 -4.18
C LEU A 69 6.52 4.08 -4.26
N ASP A 70 6.96 5.09 -3.51
CA ASP A 70 8.36 5.49 -3.50
C ASP A 70 9.24 4.30 -3.04
N VAL A 71 8.83 3.53 -2.03
CA VAL A 71 9.56 2.30 -1.62
C VAL A 71 9.64 1.28 -2.76
N LEU A 72 8.54 1.01 -3.47
CA LEU A 72 8.53 0.06 -4.58
C LEU A 72 9.48 0.52 -5.71
N LEU A 73 9.41 1.79 -6.10
CA LEU A 73 10.26 2.34 -7.15
C LEU A 73 11.76 2.28 -6.83
N HIS A 74 12.14 2.53 -5.58
CA HIS A 74 13.55 2.48 -5.16
C HIS A 74 14.04 1.07 -4.80
N SER A 75 13.14 0.08 -4.72
CA SER A 75 13.52 -1.30 -4.43
C SER A 75 14.22 -2.01 -5.59
N GLY A 76 14.10 -1.48 -6.82
CA GLY A 76 14.56 -2.16 -8.03
C GLY A 76 13.72 -3.38 -8.42
N ILE A 77 12.54 -3.54 -7.83
CA ILE A 77 11.57 -4.60 -8.14
C ILE A 77 10.47 -4.01 -9.02
N GLY A 78 10.14 -4.71 -10.10
CA GLY A 78 8.98 -4.43 -10.95
C GLY A 78 7.93 -5.52 -10.82
N GLU A 79 6.83 -5.34 -11.55
CA GLU A 79 5.72 -6.29 -11.61
C GLU A 79 5.19 -6.66 -10.21
N VAL A 80 4.98 -5.64 -9.37
CA VAL A 80 4.68 -5.83 -7.95
C VAL A 80 3.56 -4.91 -7.50
N ALA A 81 2.65 -5.46 -6.69
CA ALA A 81 1.64 -4.71 -5.98
C ALA A 81 1.77 -4.97 -4.47
N ALA A 82 1.48 -3.93 -3.68
CA ALA A 82 1.51 -3.98 -2.23
C ALA A 82 0.25 -3.32 -1.65
N VAL A 83 -0.36 -3.98 -0.68
CA VAL A 83 -1.45 -3.43 0.15
C VAL A 83 -0.99 -3.44 1.61
N VAL A 84 -1.15 -2.29 2.28
CA VAL A 84 -0.95 -2.15 3.71
C VAL A 84 -2.30 -1.98 4.39
N THR A 85 -2.72 -3.03 5.07
CA THR A 85 -3.95 -3.09 5.87
C THR A 85 -3.67 -2.54 7.25
N ARG A 86 -4.39 -1.49 7.63
CA ARG A 86 -4.29 -0.86 8.95
C ARG A 86 -5.53 -1.10 9.78
N TYR A 87 -5.31 -1.49 11.02
CA TYR A 87 -6.31 -1.44 12.10
C TYR A 87 -5.97 -0.31 13.09
N PHE A 88 -6.89 0.63 13.29
CA PHE A 88 -6.69 1.76 14.19
C PHE A 88 -6.70 1.35 15.66
N GLY A 89 -5.65 1.72 16.40
CA GLY A 89 -5.46 1.34 17.80
C GLY A 89 -5.95 2.35 18.84
N GLY A 90 -6.69 3.39 18.43
CA GLY A 90 -7.18 4.45 19.32
C GLY A 90 -6.20 5.61 19.56
N VAL A 91 -4.97 5.55 19.06
CA VAL A 91 -3.97 6.63 19.18
C VAL A 91 -3.58 7.14 17.79
N LYS A 92 -3.66 8.46 17.58
CA LYS A 92 -3.30 9.09 16.31
C LYS A 92 -1.77 9.15 16.18
N LEU A 93 -1.25 8.61 15.07
CA LEU A 93 0.19 8.56 14.77
C LEU A 93 0.78 9.91 14.33
N GLY A 94 -0.06 10.84 13.87
CA GLY A 94 0.38 12.04 13.16
C GLY A 94 0.95 11.71 11.77
N LYS A 95 1.10 12.72 10.88
CA LYS A 95 1.53 12.51 9.48
C LYS A 95 2.87 11.77 9.38
N GLY A 96 3.88 12.21 10.13
CA GLY A 96 5.21 11.58 10.13
C GLY A 96 5.27 10.21 10.80
N GLY A 97 4.26 9.84 11.60
CA GLY A 97 4.13 8.50 12.15
C GLY A 97 3.52 7.52 11.13
N LEU A 98 2.58 7.98 10.30
CA LEU A 98 1.98 7.19 9.23
C LEU A 98 2.96 6.87 8.11
N VAL A 99 3.73 7.87 7.66
CA VAL A 99 4.71 7.71 6.58
C VAL A 99 5.80 6.67 6.90
N ARG A 100 6.11 6.45 8.18
CA ARG A 100 7.18 5.54 8.64
C ARG A 100 6.67 4.15 9.07
N ALA A 101 5.37 3.98 9.21
CA ALA A 101 4.75 2.74 9.69
C ALA A 101 4.57 1.74 8.54
#